data_AF-A0A9E8SAX6-F1
#
_entry.id   AF-A0A9E8SAX6-F1
#
_cell.length_a   1.000
_cell.length_b   1.000
_cell.length_c   1.000
_cell.angle_alpha   90.00
_cell.angle_beta   90.00
_cell.angle_gamma   90.00
#
_symmetry.space_group_name_H-M   'P 1'
#
loop_
_entity.id
_entity.type
_entity.pdbx_description
1 polymer ?
#
loop_
_entity_poly.entity_id
_entity_poly.type
_entity_poly.pdbx_seq_one_letter_code
_entity_poly.pdbx_strand_id
1 'polypeptide(L)'
;MTEEPRPTTTGIGRVLVVVYAILALAATGRSGYQIGTKFAEAPVAYTLSALAAVVYIVATVALVRRGRGAYRTALVAIGFELLGVLVVGTLSLIDPVLFPDDTVWSRFGQGYLFIPLVLPVLGLLWLRRVRRSLDAQVAA
;
A
#
# COMPACT_ATOMS: atom_id res chain seq x y z
N MET A 1 -4.19 43.17 1.77
CA MET A 1 -4.10 41.88 1.07
C MET A 1 -3.81 40.83 2.13
N THR A 2 -4.85 40.32 2.79
CA THR A 2 -4.72 39.26 3.81
C THR A 2 -4.70 37.93 3.08
N GLU A 3 -3.51 37.37 2.88
CA GLU A 3 -3.38 35.97 2.48
C GLU A 3 -3.88 35.11 3.64
N GLU A 4 -5.11 34.60 3.52
CA GLU A 4 -5.53 33.49 4.36
C GLU A 4 -4.71 32.24 4.00
N PRO A 5 -4.09 31.56 4.98
CA PRO A 5 -3.38 30.31 4.74
C PRO A 5 -4.35 29.26 4.17
N ARG A 6 -4.18 28.90 2.89
CA ARG A 6 -4.93 27.80 2.27
C ARG A 6 -4.74 26.51 3.07
N PRO A 7 -5.81 25.78 3.40
CA PRO A 7 -5.74 24.64 4.31
C PRO A 7 -4.84 23.52 3.77
N THR A 8 -3.94 23.06 4.64
CA THR A 8 -2.88 22.05 4.41
C THR A 8 -3.40 20.62 4.22
N THR A 9 -4.72 20.42 4.24
CA THR A 9 -5.39 19.12 4.08
C THR A 9 -5.19 18.49 2.70
N THR A 10 -4.87 19.27 1.68
CA THR A 10 -4.65 18.79 0.30
C THR A 10 -3.33 18.04 0.11
N GLY A 11 -2.36 18.20 1.04
CA GLY A 11 -1.00 17.65 0.89
C GLY A 11 -0.89 16.16 1.22
N ILE A 12 -1.39 15.74 2.38
CA ILE A 12 -1.15 14.37 2.90
C ILE A 12 -1.74 13.30 1.97
N GLY A 13 -2.96 13.52 1.44
CA GLY A 13 -3.58 12.56 0.51
C GLY A 13 -2.79 12.39 -0.79
N ARG A 14 -2.22 13.48 -1.33
CA ARG A 14 -1.37 13.42 -2.53
C ARG A 14 -0.06 12.70 -2.27
N VAL A 15 0.56 12.92 -1.11
CA VAL A 15 1.78 12.19 -0.73
C VAL A 15 1.51 10.69 -0.65
N LEU A 16 0.42 10.27 0.01
CA LEU A 16 0.02 8.86 0.06
C LEU A 16 -0.13 8.26 -1.34
N VAL A 17 -0.86 8.95 -2.23
CA VAL A 17 -1.07 8.51 -3.62
C VAL A 17 0.27 8.36 -4.36
N VAL A 18 1.17 9.33 -4.25
CA VAL A 18 2.47 9.29 -4.94
C VAL A 18 3.32 8.14 -4.42
N VAL A 19 3.38 7.93 -3.11
CA VAL A 19 4.17 6.83 -2.52
C VAL A 19 3.59 5.47 -2.94
N TYR A 20 2.26 5.31 -2.93
CA TYR A 20 1.60 4.11 -3.44
C TYR A 20 1.87 3.88 -4.92
N ALA A 21 1.86 4.93 -5.74
CA ALA A 21 2.15 4.82 -7.18
C ALA A 21 3.60 4.38 -7.43
N ILE A 22 4.56 4.94 -6.68
CA ILE A 22 5.98 4.54 -6.76
C ILE A 22 6.14 3.07 -6.37
N LEU A 23 5.54 2.65 -5.25
CA LEU A 23 5.57 1.26 -4.81
C LEU A 23 4.93 0.32 -5.84
N ALA A 24 3.79 0.72 -6.42
CA ALA A 24 3.10 -0.04 -7.46
C ALA A 24 4.02 -0.27 -8.67
N LEU A 25 4.67 0.78 -9.17
CA LEU A 25 5.59 0.69 -10.31
C LEU A 25 6.81 -0.18 -9.98
N ALA A 26 7.43 0.03 -8.81
CA ALA A 26 8.60 -0.72 -8.38
C ALA A 26 8.29 -2.21 -8.19
N ALA A 27 7.17 -2.52 -7.52
CA ALA A 27 6.72 -3.90 -7.29
C ALA A 27 6.36 -4.58 -8.62
N THR A 28 5.62 -3.90 -9.50
CA THR A 28 5.23 -4.45 -10.81
C THR A 28 6.45 -4.78 -11.67
N GLY A 29 7.41 -3.86 -11.79
CA GLY A 29 8.62 -4.08 -12.58
C GLY A 29 9.45 -5.23 -12.04
N ARG A 30 9.69 -5.25 -10.72
CA ARG A 30 10.47 -6.31 -10.06
C ARG A 30 9.79 -7.67 -10.21
N SER A 31 8.52 -7.79 -9.82
CA SER A 31 7.81 -9.07 -9.86
C SER A 31 7.61 -9.56 -11.30
N GLY A 32 7.35 -8.65 -12.24
CA GLY A 32 7.23 -8.98 -13.66
C GLY A 32 8.51 -9.59 -14.22
N TYR A 33 9.67 -8.99 -13.91
CA TYR A 33 10.97 -9.55 -14.28
C TYR A 33 11.22 -10.92 -13.63
N GLN A 34 10.99 -11.02 -12.31
CA GLN A 34 11.21 -12.27 -11.56
C GLN A 34 10.33 -13.42 -12.06
N ILE A 35 9.04 -13.16 -12.31
CA ILE A 35 8.13 -14.17 -12.86
C ILE A 35 8.53 -14.53 -14.30
N GLY A 36 8.90 -13.55 -15.13
CA GLY A 36 9.24 -13.81 -16.53
C GLY A 36 10.55 -14.57 -16.73
N THR A 37 11.49 -14.49 -15.79
CA THR A 37 12.85 -15.01 -15.98
C THR A 37 13.26 -16.08 -14.97
N LYS A 38 12.67 -16.08 -13.78
CA LYS A 38 13.16 -16.84 -12.62
C LYS A 38 12.08 -17.57 -11.84
N PHE A 39 10.85 -17.69 -12.36
CA PHE A 39 9.70 -18.14 -11.57
C PHE A 39 9.92 -19.40 -10.73
N ALA A 40 10.64 -20.38 -11.27
CA ALA A 40 10.92 -21.65 -10.59
C ALA A 40 11.85 -21.52 -9.35
N GLU A 41 12.62 -20.43 -9.24
CA GLU A 41 13.56 -20.23 -8.12
C GLU A 41 12.83 -19.93 -6.80
N ALA A 42 11.76 -19.13 -6.85
CA ALA A 42 10.99 -18.73 -5.66
C ALA A 42 9.54 -18.39 -6.04
N PRO A 43 8.74 -19.37 -6.50
CA PRO A 43 7.42 -19.11 -7.08
C PRO A 43 6.49 -18.40 -6.10
N VAL A 44 6.46 -18.83 -4.85
CA VAL A 44 5.65 -18.22 -3.79
C VAL A 44 6.05 -16.76 -3.56
N ALA A 45 7.35 -16.48 -3.48
CA ALA A 45 7.86 -15.14 -3.19
C ALA A 45 7.53 -14.15 -4.32
N TYR A 46 7.67 -14.59 -5.56
CA TYR A 46 7.39 -13.78 -6.74
C TYR A 46 5.89 -13.56 -6.94
N THR A 47 5.06 -14.57 -6.69
CA THR A 47 3.60 -14.42 -6.69
C THR A 47 3.12 -13.45 -5.60
N LEU A 48 3.66 -13.52 -4.39
CA LEU A 48 3.34 -12.55 -3.33
C LEU A 48 3.76 -11.13 -3.69
N SER A 49 4.90 -10.96 -4.36
CA SER A 49 5.34 -9.65 -4.85
C SER A 49 4.42 -9.10 -5.95
N ALA A 50 3.96 -9.95 -6.87
CA ALA A 50 2.98 -9.58 -7.87
C ALA A 50 1.62 -9.23 -7.24
N LEU A 51 1.18 -9.98 -6.22
CA LEU A 51 -0.01 -9.66 -5.45
C LEU A 51 0.11 -8.29 -4.78
N ALA A 52 1.25 -8.01 -4.14
CA ALA A 52 1.52 -6.70 -3.54
C ALA A 52 1.44 -5.58 -4.58
N ALA A 53 2.00 -5.78 -5.79
CA ALA A 53 1.89 -4.82 -6.88
C ALA A 53 0.42 -4.52 -7.24
N VAL A 54 -0.42 -5.55 -7.38
CA VAL A 54 -1.87 -5.39 -7.64
C VAL A 54 -2.53 -4.60 -6.52
N VAL A 55 -2.24 -4.92 -5.25
CA VAL A 55 -2.80 -4.22 -4.09
C VAL A 55 -2.41 -2.74 -4.10
N TYR A 56 -1.15 -2.41 -4.41
CA TYR A 56 -0.70 -1.02 -4.50
C TYR A 56 -1.35 -0.25 -5.64
N ILE A 57 -1.58 -0.88 -6.79
CA ILE A 57 -2.34 -0.26 -7.90
C ILE A 57 -3.78 0.03 -7.45
N VAL A 58 -4.45 -0.96 -6.82
CA VAL A 58 -5.82 -0.80 -6.32
C VAL A 58 -5.90 0.32 -5.28
N ALA A 59 -4.96 0.35 -4.32
CA ALA A 59 -4.88 1.41 -3.32
C ALA A 59 -4.68 2.78 -3.98
N THR A 60 -3.76 2.89 -4.95
CA THR A 60 -3.52 4.14 -5.70
C THR A 60 -4.79 4.63 -6.38
N VAL A 61 -5.46 3.78 -7.16
CA VAL A 61 -6.68 4.14 -7.89
C VAL A 61 -7.81 4.51 -6.93
N ALA A 62 -7.96 3.77 -5.83
CA ALA A 62 -8.99 4.03 -4.84
C ALA A 62 -8.76 5.35 -4.09
N LEU A 63 -7.50 5.71 -3.79
CA LEU A 63 -7.14 6.98 -3.14
C LEU A 63 -7.32 8.19 -4.07
N VAL A 64 -7.13 8.02 -5.38
CA VAL A 64 -7.36 9.07 -6.38
C VAL A 64 -8.85 9.33 -6.61
N ARG A 65 -9.67 8.27 -6.58
CA ARG A 65 -11.12 8.37 -6.81
C ARG A 65 -11.84 8.95 -5.59
N ARG A 66 -12.95 9.64 -5.86
CA ARG A 66 -13.83 10.22 -4.82
C ARG A 66 -15.06 9.34 -4.60
N GLY A 67 -15.60 9.37 -3.39
CA GLY A 67 -16.88 8.74 -3.03
C GLY A 67 -16.77 7.54 -2.07
N ARG A 68 -17.94 7.08 -1.59
CA ARG A 68 -18.06 6.00 -0.59
C ARG A 68 -17.49 4.66 -1.09
N GLY A 69 -17.67 4.34 -2.37
CA GLY A 69 -17.11 3.13 -2.97
C GLY A 69 -15.58 3.14 -2.96
N ALA A 70 -14.98 4.23 -3.44
CA ALA A 70 -13.53 4.43 -3.43
C ALA A 70 -12.94 4.39 -2.01
N TYR A 71 -13.62 5.00 -1.04
CA TYR A 71 -13.25 4.91 0.38
C TYR A 71 -13.20 3.46 0.88
N ARG A 72 -14.24 2.66 0.61
CA ARG A 72 -14.29 1.24 1.02
C ARG A 72 -13.19 0.43 0.34
N THR A 73 -12.97 0.64 -0.95
CA THR A 73 -11.88 -0.03 -1.70
C THR A 73 -10.52 0.33 -1.12
N ALA A 74 -10.25 1.60 -0.84
CA ALA A 74 -8.99 2.02 -0.22
C ALA A 74 -8.83 1.40 1.17
N LEU A 75 -9.88 1.39 1.98
CA LEU A 75 -9.86 0.78 3.31
C LEU A 75 -9.51 -0.72 3.26
N VAL A 76 -10.14 -1.47 2.35
CA VAL A 76 -9.89 -2.90 2.18
C VAL A 76 -8.49 -3.16 1.63
N ALA A 77 -8.07 -2.44 0.59
CA ALA A 77 -6.75 -2.63 -0.02
C ALA A 77 -5.61 -2.33 0.96
N ILE A 78 -5.70 -1.20 1.67
CA ILE A 78 -4.70 -0.79 2.66
C ILE A 78 -4.72 -1.70 3.90
N GLY A 79 -5.90 -2.15 4.33
CA GLY A 79 -6.02 -3.14 5.40
C GLY A 79 -5.41 -4.50 5.02
N PHE A 80 -5.63 -4.93 3.78
CA PHE A 80 -5.05 -6.16 3.24
C PHE A 80 -3.53 -6.07 3.11
N GLU A 81 -2.99 -4.94 2.64
CA GLU A 81 -1.56 -4.67 2.64
C GLU A 81 -0.97 -4.77 4.05
N LEU A 82 -1.59 -4.11 5.04
CA LEU A 82 -1.10 -4.17 6.42
C LEU A 82 -1.09 -5.61 6.96
N LEU A 83 -2.13 -6.38 6.66
CA LEU A 83 -2.17 -7.79 7.03
C LEU A 83 -1.07 -8.58 6.33
N GLY A 84 -0.90 -8.37 5.01
CA GLY A 84 0.10 -9.02 4.20
C GLY A 84 1.53 -8.77 4.69
N VAL A 85 1.88 -7.51 4.97
CA VAL A 85 3.22 -7.15 5.47
C VAL A 85 3.50 -7.71 6.85
N LEU A 86 2.50 -7.79 7.73
CA LEU A 86 2.67 -8.38 9.05
C LEU A 86 2.81 -9.90 8.98
N VAL A 87 1.97 -10.57 8.19
CA VAL A 87 2.00 -12.03 8.04
C VAL A 87 3.27 -12.48 7.32
N VAL A 88 3.53 -11.96 6.12
CA VAL A 88 4.70 -12.36 5.33
C VAL A 88 5.99 -11.86 5.98
N GLY A 89 5.99 -10.67 6.56
CA GLY A 89 7.13 -10.16 7.32
C GLY A 89 7.49 -11.06 8.49
N THR A 90 6.51 -11.50 9.28
CA THR A 90 6.73 -12.44 10.39
C THR A 90 7.19 -13.80 9.89
N LEU A 91 6.49 -14.39 8.90
CA LEU A 91 6.85 -15.69 8.34
C LEU A 91 8.28 -15.69 7.77
N SER A 92 8.70 -14.61 7.12
CA SER A 92 10.06 -14.49 6.56
C SER A 92 11.17 -14.44 7.62
N LEU A 93 10.84 -14.14 8.88
CA LEU A 93 11.79 -14.14 10.00
C LEU A 93 11.82 -15.48 10.73
N ILE A 94 10.66 -16.12 10.90
CA ILE A 94 10.54 -17.35 11.70
C ILE A 94 10.74 -18.62 10.88
N ASP A 95 10.44 -18.59 9.58
CA ASP A 95 10.66 -19.71 8.66
C ASP A 95 11.18 -19.19 7.31
N PRO A 96 12.48 -18.86 7.22
CA PRO A 96 13.08 -18.31 6.00
C PRO A 96 13.05 -19.29 4.83
N VAL A 97 12.91 -20.61 5.07
CA VAL A 97 12.90 -21.63 4.01
C VAL A 97 11.66 -21.50 3.14
N LEU A 98 10.56 -20.94 3.66
CA LEU A 98 9.35 -20.64 2.88
C LEU A 98 9.59 -19.58 1.79
N PHE A 99 10.65 -18.77 1.92
CA PHE A 99 10.96 -17.68 1.01
C PHE A 99 12.41 -17.75 0.54
N PRO A 100 12.72 -18.59 -0.47
CA PRO A 100 14.07 -18.68 -1.05
C PRO A 100 14.58 -17.35 -1.62
N ASP A 101 13.67 -16.42 -1.97
CA ASP A 101 13.98 -15.03 -2.27
C ASP A 101 12.99 -14.09 -1.54
N ASP A 102 13.39 -12.83 -1.38
CA ASP A 102 12.60 -11.81 -0.70
C ASP A 102 11.37 -11.40 -1.51
N THR A 103 10.24 -11.27 -0.81
CA THR A 103 9.03 -10.61 -1.31
C THR A 103 9.07 -9.11 -1.05
N VAL A 104 8.12 -8.39 -1.63
CA VAL A 104 7.84 -6.98 -1.26
C VAL A 104 7.59 -6.80 0.25
N TRP A 105 7.06 -7.81 0.92
CA TRP A 105 6.67 -7.79 2.33
C TRP A 105 7.66 -8.48 3.27
N SER A 106 8.71 -9.11 2.75
CA SER A 106 9.72 -9.80 3.56
C SER A 106 10.35 -8.85 4.56
N ARG A 107 10.53 -9.32 5.80
CA ARG A 107 11.08 -8.58 6.93
C ARG A 107 10.40 -7.22 7.09
N PHE A 108 9.06 -7.22 7.00
CA PHE A 108 8.20 -6.04 7.05
C PHE A 108 8.49 -4.97 6.00
N GLY A 109 8.96 -5.39 4.82
CA GLY A 109 9.33 -4.49 3.72
C GLY A 109 10.67 -3.79 3.93
N GLN A 110 11.61 -4.42 4.64
CA GLN A 110 12.96 -3.87 4.88
C GLN A 110 13.67 -3.47 3.56
N GLY A 111 13.50 -4.25 2.49
CA GLY A 111 14.05 -3.95 1.16
C GLY A 111 13.47 -2.68 0.51
N TYR A 112 12.39 -2.13 1.08
CA TYR A 112 11.71 -0.90 0.67
C TYR A 112 11.71 0.12 1.82
N LEU A 113 12.74 0.11 2.68
CA LEU A 113 12.88 1.05 3.81
C LEU A 113 11.68 1.03 4.78
N PHE A 114 11.04 -0.13 4.95
CA PHE A 114 9.83 -0.31 5.77
C PHE A 114 8.62 0.51 5.30
N ILE A 115 8.66 1.09 4.09
CA ILE A 115 7.52 1.81 3.53
C ILE A 115 6.26 0.92 3.49
N PRO A 116 6.31 -0.37 3.07
CA PRO A 116 5.14 -1.26 3.10
C PRO A 116 4.52 -1.47 4.48
N LEU A 117 5.26 -1.22 5.57
CA LEU A 117 4.73 -1.30 6.94
C LEU A 117 4.12 0.03 7.39
N VAL A 118 4.84 1.13 7.16
CA VAL A 118 4.46 2.46 7.67
C VAL A 118 3.33 3.07 6.86
N LEU A 119 3.39 2.95 5.53
CA LEU A 119 2.45 3.56 4.61
C LEU A 119 1.00 3.15 4.88
N PRO A 120 0.65 1.85 5.06
CA PRO A 120 -0.74 1.48 5.30
C PRO A 120 -1.26 1.98 6.65
N VAL A 121 -0.43 2.07 7.68
CA VAL A 121 -0.82 2.68 8.96
C VAL A 121 -1.19 4.15 8.74
N LEU A 122 -0.37 4.91 8.02
CA LEU A 122 -0.66 6.31 7.67
C LEU A 122 -1.92 6.43 6.79
N GLY A 123 -2.09 5.51 5.83
CA GLY A 123 -3.25 5.44 4.95
C GLY A 123 -4.56 5.23 5.71
N LEU A 124 -4.58 4.28 6.66
CA LEU A 124 -5.75 4.02 7.52
C LEU A 124 -6.05 5.19 8.45
N LEU A 125 -5.02 5.80 9.05
CA LEU A 125 -5.19 7.00 9.88
C LEU A 125 -5.76 8.17 9.09
N TRP A 126 -5.30 8.36 7.84
CA TRP A 126 -5.83 9.38 6.95
C TRP A 126 -7.28 9.08 6.54
N LEU A 127 -7.61 7.84 6.16
CA LEU A 127 -8.98 7.43 5.84
C LEU A 127 -9.95 7.64 7.03
N ARG A 128 -9.52 7.42 8.28
CA ARG A 128 -10.33 7.74 9.47
C ARG A 128 -10.67 9.23 9.56
N ARG A 129 -9.79 10.13 9.10
CA ARG A 129 -10.06 11.58 9.04
C ARG A 129 -11.05 11.90 7.91
N VAL A 130 -10.88 11.29 6.74
CA VAL A 130 -11.80 11.46 5.59
C VAL A 130 -13.22 10.97 5.92
N ARG A 131 -13.37 9.90 6.69
CA ARG A 131 -14.70 9.41 7.12
C ARG A 131 -15.45 10.48 7.91
N ARG A 132 -14.80 11.11 8.89
CA ARG A 132 -15.41 12.15 9.72
C ARG A 132 -15.92 13.34 8.91
N SER A 133 -15.20 13.73 7.85
CA SER A 133 -15.65 14.82 6.97
C SER A 133 -16.80 14.42 6.04
N LEU A 134 -16.86 13.14 5.63
CA LEU A 134 -18.00 12.62 4.87
C LEU A 134 -19.26 12.54 5.73
N ASP A 135 -19.15 12.13 6.98
CA ASP A 135 -20.27 12.03 7.92
C ASP A 135 -20.84 13.42 8.25
N ALA A 136 -19.97 14.43 8.46
CA ALA A 136 -20.38 15.82 8.72
C ALA A 136 -21.13 16.46 7.55
N GLN A 137 -20.76 16.16 6.30
CA GLN A 137 -21.45 16.65 5.10
C GLN A 137 -22.83 16.03 4.88
N VAL A 138 -23.09 14.84 5.44
CA VAL A 138 -24.40 14.17 5.35
C VAL A 138 -25.36 14.67 6.43
N ALA A 139 -24.81 15.17 7.54
CA ALA A 139 -25.58 15.69 8.67
C ALA A 139 -25.92 17.20 8.54
N ALA A 140 -25.32 17.91 7.58
CA ALA A 140 -25.58 19.30 7.24
C ALA A 140 -26.57 19.39 6.07
#